data_AF-A0A956GJ94-F1
#
_entry.id   AF-A0A956GJ94-F1
#
_cell.length_a   1.000
_cell.length_b   1.000
_cell.length_c   1.000
_cell.angle_alpha   90.00
_cell.angle_beta   90.00
_cell.angle_gamma   90.00
#
_symmetry.space_group_name_H-M   'P 1'
#
loop_
_entity.id
_entity.type
_entity.pdbx_description
1 polymer ?
#
loop_
_entity_poly.entity_id
_entity_poly.type
_entity_poly.pdbx_seq_one_letter_code
_entity_poly.pdbx_strand_id
1 'polypeptide(L)'
;MAQQENAPNKPVHLMFLCGTIVVFYLTQWSIDWFWGYFVRTPDEFIVTVAAALFAVALGTFLYRNDRVFLLANEVSAELGKVTWPTAKEVRAATLVVVIMAIVSALILGVFDFVWAQLTEVVYG
;
A
#
# COMPACT_ATOMS: atom_id res chain seq x y z
N MET A 1 -30.39 -1.49 -22.59
CA MET A 1 -29.29 -1.82 -21.66
C MET A 1 -28.03 -1.71 -22.49
N ALA A 2 -27.41 -0.52 -22.48
CA ALA A 2 -26.33 -0.21 -23.40
C ALA A 2 -25.16 -1.16 -23.11
N GLN A 3 -24.81 -1.97 -24.10
CA GLN A 3 -23.55 -2.69 -24.10
C GLN A 3 -22.46 -1.63 -24.15
N GLN A 4 -21.91 -1.32 -22.98
CA GLN A 4 -20.74 -0.47 -22.86
C GLN A 4 -19.61 -1.27 -23.50
N GLU A 5 -19.20 -0.79 -24.66
CA GLU A 5 -18.16 -1.31 -25.51
C GLU A 5 -17.00 -1.86 -24.66
N ASN A 6 -16.80 -3.17 -24.74
CA ASN A 6 -15.70 -3.90 -24.13
C ASN A 6 -14.39 -3.53 -24.85
N ALA A 7 -14.01 -2.26 -24.79
CA ALA A 7 -12.68 -1.83 -25.19
C ALA A 7 -11.70 -2.50 -24.22
N PRO A 8 -10.65 -3.18 -24.72
CA PRO A 8 -9.65 -3.78 -23.85
C PRO A 8 -8.92 -2.66 -23.11
N ASN A 9 -9.42 -2.32 -21.92
CA ASN A 9 -8.80 -1.36 -21.05
C ASN A 9 -7.58 -2.05 -20.41
N LYS A 10 -6.45 -1.91 -21.09
CA LYS A 10 -5.11 -2.25 -20.63
C LYS A 10 -4.87 -2.06 -19.11
N PRO A 11 -5.37 -0.99 -18.42
CA PRO A 11 -5.20 -0.88 -16.96
C PRO A 11 -5.81 -2.02 -16.14
N VAL A 12 -6.92 -2.63 -16.58
CA VAL A 12 -7.64 -3.62 -15.77
C VAL A 12 -6.92 -4.97 -15.78
N HIS A 13 -6.37 -5.39 -16.92
CA HIS A 13 -5.51 -6.59 -16.96
C HIS A 13 -4.26 -6.42 -16.07
N LEU A 14 -3.67 -5.23 -16.06
CA LEU A 14 -2.54 -4.91 -15.17
C LEU A 14 -2.95 -4.96 -13.69
N MET A 15 -4.16 -4.48 -13.35
CA MET A 15 -4.69 -4.54 -11.99
C MET A 15 -4.82 -5.98 -11.48
N PHE A 16 -5.34 -6.90 -12.30
CA PHE A 16 -5.44 -8.32 -11.92
C PHE A 16 -4.08 -9.01 -11.82
N LEU A 17 -3.12 -8.66 -12.68
CA LEU A 17 -1.76 -9.17 -12.61
C LEU A 17 -1.06 -8.68 -11.33
N CYS A 18 -1.10 -7.38 -11.05
CA CYS A 18 -0.57 -6.81 -9.82
C CYS A 18 -1.28 -7.39 -8.58
N GLY A 19 -2.61 -7.53 -8.63
CA GLY A 19 -3.39 -8.14 -7.55
C GLY A 19 -2.95 -9.58 -7.25
N THR A 20 -2.64 -10.37 -8.28
CA THR A 20 -2.11 -11.73 -8.12
C THR A 20 -0.75 -11.74 -7.41
N ILE A 21 0.14 -10.82 -7.78
CA ILE A 21 1.45 -10.65 -7.13
C ILE A 21 1.30 -10.23 -5.67
N VAL A 22 0.38 -9.29 -5.39
CA VAL A 22 0.10 -8.83 -4.02
C VAL A 22 -0.45 -9.97 -3.17
N VAL A 23 -1.41 -10.75 -3.69
CA VAL A 23 -1.96 -11.91 -2.98
C VAL A 23 -0.87 -12.94 -2.67
N PHE A 24 0.05 -13.19 -3.61
CA PHE A 24 1.19 -14.07 -3.37
C PHE A 24 2.03 -13.62 -2.17
N TYR A 25 2.51 -12.37 -2.17
CA TYR A 25 3.31 -11.82 -1.07
C TYR A 25 2.54 -11.77 0.26
N LEU A 26 1.27 -11.37 0.24
CA LEU A 26 0.44 -11.34 1.45
C LEU A 26 0.22 -12.73 2.03
N THR A 27 0.05 -13.74 1.17
CA THR A 27 -0.11 -15.12 1.61
C THR A 27 1.17 -15.63 2.25
N GLN A 28 2.35 -15.38 1.65
CA GLN A 28 3.63 -15.73 2.26
C GLN A 28 3.83 -15.01 3.60
N TRP A 29 3.65 -13.70 3.64
CA TRP A 29 3.82 -12.91 4.87
C TRP A 29 2.87 -13.36 5.99
N SER A 30 1.62 -13.71 5.65
CA SER A 30 0.65 -14.23 6.62
C SER A 30 1.05 -15.59 7.16
N ILE A 31 1.57 -16.49 6.30
CA ILE A 31 2.04 -17.81 6.69
C ILE A 31 3.26 -17.68 7.60
N ASP A 32 4.24 -16.85 7.23
CA ASP A 32 5.46 -16.64 8.03
C ASP A 32 5.15 -16.02 9.39
N TRP A 33 4.23 -15.05 9.43
CA TRP A 33 3.78 -14.44 10.68
C TRP A 33 3.04 -15.43 11.56
N PHE A 34 2.09 -16.19 11.00
CA PHE A 34 1.31 -17.18 11.72
C PHE A 34 2.22 -18.29 12.25
N TRP A 35 3.06 -18.88 11.39
CA TRP A 35 3.99 -19.95 11.74
C TRP A 35 5.27 -19.49 12.45
N GLY A 36 5.48 -18.18 12.58
CA GLY A 36 6.47 -17.60 13.48
C GLY A 36 6.01 -17.59 14.94
N TYR A 37 4.69 -17.59 15.17
CA TYR A 37 4.11 -17.73 16.50
C TYR A 37 4.01 -19.20 16.96
N PHE A 38 3.85 -20.13 16.02
CA PHE A 38 3.82 -21.57 16.28
C PHE A 38 5.20 -22.21 16.01
N VAL A 39 5.55 -23.31 16.68
CA VAL A 39 6.91 -23.86 16.61
C VAL A 39 7.25 -24.41 15.21
N ARG A 40 8.39 -23.94 14.67
CA ARG A 40 9.10 -24.28 13.42
C ARG A 40 8.34 -23.95 12.13
N THR A 41 8.80 -22.89 11.45
CA THR A 41 8.35 -22.52 10.10
C THR A 41 8.43 -23.73 9.15
N PRO A 42 7.42 -23.95 8.30
CA PRO A 42 7.48 -24.98 7.28
C PRO A 42 8.62 -24.66 6.31
N ASP A 43 9.03 -25.64 5.52
CA ASP A 43 10.04 -25.42 4.48
C ASP A 43 9.62 -24.27 3.54
N GLU A 44 10.51 -23.31 3.34
CA GLU A 44 10.30 -22.10 2.55
C GLU A 44 9.83 -22.41 1.12
N PHE A 45 10.31 -23.53 0.55
CA PHE A 45 9.91 -23.98 -0.78
C PHE A 45 8.43 -24.38 -0.81
N ILE A 46 7.95 -25.09 0.22
CA ILE A 46 6.55 -25.55 0.29
C ILE A 46 5.61 -24.33 0.43
N VAL A 47 5.96 -23.38 1.29
CA VAL A 47 5.19 -22.15 1.50
C VAL A 47 5.09 -21.36 0.20
N THR A 48 6.21 -21.21 -0.51
CA THR A 48 6.28 -20.47 -1.76
C THR A 48 5.44 -21.12 -2.86
N VAL A 49 5.56 -22.44 -3.05
CA VAL A 49 4.79 -23.16 -4.07
C VAL A 49 3.29 -23.13 -3.75
N ALA A 50 2.90 -23.36 -2.50
CA ALA A 50 1.50 -23.31 -2.08
C ALA A 50 0.90 -21.91 -2.25
N ALA A 51 1.63 -20.87 -1.84
CA ALA A 51 1.21 -19.48 -2.02
C ALA A 51 1.09 -19.10 -3.50
N ALA A 52 2.00 -19.55 -4.36
CA ALA A 52 1.94 -19.30 -5.80
C ALA A 52 0.71 -19.95 -6.44
N LEU A 53 0.44 -21.21 -6.13
CA LEU A 53 -0.75 -21.92 -6.63
C LEU A 53 -2.04 -21.26 -6.17
N PHE A 54 -2.12 -20.89 -4.89
CA PHE A 54 -3.27 -20.20 -4.32
C PHE A 54 -3.49 -18.83 -5.00
N ALA A 55 -2.43 -18.04 -5.15
CA ALA A 55 -2.50 -16.73 -5.78
C ALA A 55 -2.96 -16.81 -7.24
N VAL A 56 -2.40 -17.72 -8.02
CA VAL A 56 -2.78 -17.91 -9.44
C VAL A 56 -4.22 -18.41 -9.56
N ALA A 57 -4.63 -19.36 -8.72
CA ALA A 57 -5.99 -19.88 -8.71
C ALA A 57 -7.01 -18.79 -8.36
N LEU A 58 -6.75 -18.03 -7.30
CA LEU A 58 -7.62 -16.94 -6.86
C LEU A 58 -7.66 -15.79 -7.87
N GLY A 59 -6.51 -15.39 -8.42
CA GLY A 59 -6.40 -14.36 -9.45
C GLY A 59 -7.17 -14.73 -10.73
N THR A 60 -7.03 -15.98 -11.19
CA THR A 60 -7.79 -16.49 -12.34
C THR A 60 -9.28 -16.58 -12.04
N PHE A 61 -9.67 -17.02 -10.84
CA PHE A 61 -11.07 -17.09 -10.43
C PHE A 61 -11.72 -15.69 -10.39
N LEU A 62 -11.03 -14.71 -9.82
CA LEU A 62 -11.48 -13.31 -9.76
C LEU A 62 -11.60 -12.70 -11.17
N TYR A 63 -10.65 -12.99 -12.06
CA TYR A 63 -10.67 -12.52 -13.44
C TYR A 63 -11.85 -13.11 -14.23
N ARG A 64 -12.25 -14.35 -13.93
CA ARG A 64 -13.39 -15.02 -14.59
C ARG A 64 -14.75 -14.57 -14.07
N ASN A 65 -14.81 -13.83 -12.97
CA ASN A 65 -16.08 -13.36 -12.41
C ASN A 65 -16.49 -12.03 -13.04
N ASP A 66 -17.52 -12.06 -13.90
CA ASP A 66 -18.00 -10.89 -14.65
C ASP A 66 -18.32 -9.70 -13.74
N ARG A 67 -18.85 -9.94 -12.54
CA ARG A 67 -19.15 -8.86 -11.57
C ARG A 67 -17.90 -8.11 -11.14
N VAL A 68 -16.82 -8.81 -10.86
CA VAL A 68 -15.56 -8.21 -10.37
C VAL A 68 -14.85 -7.49 -11.51
N PHE A 69 -14.88 -8.07 -12.72
CA PHE A 69 -14.32 -7.44 -13.91
C PHE A 69 -15.05 -6.13 -14.26
N LEU A 70 -16.39 -6.11 -14.20
CA LEU A 70 -17.18 -4.90 -14.40
C LEU A 70 -16.87 -3.81 -13.36
N LEU A 71 -16.80 -4.18 -12.07
CA LEU A 71 -16.42 -3.24 -11.01
C LEU A 71 -15.02 -2.62 -11.24
N ALA A 72 -14.05 -3.44 -11.65
CA ALA A 72 -12.71 -2.95 -11.96
C ALA A 72 -12.72 -1.95 -13.13
N ASN A 73 -13.55 -2.18 -14.15
CA ASN A 73 -13.73 -1.26 -15.27
C ASN A 73 -14.36 0.07 -14.83
N GLU A 74 -15.41 0.02 -13.99
CA GLU A 74 -16.07 1.21 -13.44
C GLU A 74 -15.10 2.05 -12.60
N VAL A 75 -14.33 1.42 -11.70
CA VAL A 75 -13.32 2.10 -10.88
C VAL A 75 -12.24 2.72 -11.76
N SER A 76 -11.74 2.01 -12.78
CA SER A 76 -10.75 2.58 -13.71
C SER A 76 -11.30 3.79 -14.46
N ALA A 77 -12.58 3.78 -14.83
CA ALA A 77 -13.21 4.92 -15.50
C ALA A 77 -13.38 6.11 -14.55
N GLU A 78 -13.75 5.86 -13.29
CA GLU A 78 -13.92 6.91 -12.28
C GLU A 78 -12.58 7.52 -11.84
N LEU A 79 -11.55 6.69 -11.68
CA LEU A 79 -10.18 7.16 -11.40
C LEU A 79 -9.64 8.06 -12.51
N GLY A 80 -10.07 7.85 -13.77
CA GLY A 80 -9.73 8.73 -14.89
C GLY A 80 -10.32 10.14 -14.78
N LYS A 81 -11.36 10.33 -13.97
CA LYS A 81 -11.97 11.64 -13.70
C LYS A 81 -11.27 12.40 -12.58
N VAL A 82 -10.42 11.72 -11.79
CA VAL A 82 -9.68 12.34 -10.71
C VAL A 82 -8.58 13.22 -11.30
N THR A 83 -8.73 14.53 -11.10
CA THR A 83 -7.71 15.50 -11.50
C THR A 83 -6.53 15.41 -10.53
N TRP A 84 -5.45 14.76 -10.97
CA TRP A 84 -4.22 14.73 -10.19
C TRP A 84 -3.55 16.12 -10.21
N PRO A 85 -3.11 16.63 -9.05
CA PRO A 85 -2.41 17.90 -8.97
C PRO A 85 -1.14 17.85 -9.81
N THR A 86 -0.78 19.00 -10.36
CA THR A 86 0.44 19.09 -11.18
C THR A 86 1.67 18.94 -10.30
N ALA A 87 2.78 18.42 -10.87
CA ALA A 87 4.01 18.20 -10.10
C ALA A 87 4.56 19.49 -9.44
N LYS A 88 4.21 20.67 -9.96
CA LYS A 88 4.58 21.97 -9.38
C LYS A 88 3.81 22.23 -8.08
N GLU A 89 2.50 21.96 -8.06
CA GLU A 89 1.66 22.12 -6.88
C GLU A 89 2.09 21.16 -5.77
N VAL A 90 2.37 19.90 -6.13
CA VAL A 90 2.86 18.90 -5.17
C VAL A 90 4.17 19.36 -4.52
N ARG A 91 5.12 19.89 -5.31
CA ARG A 91 6.39 20.41 -4.78
C ARG A 91 6.22 21.62 -3.89
N ALA A 92 5.30 22.53 -4.25
CA ALA A 92 5.01 23.69 -3.42
C ALA A 92 4.40 23.25 -2.07
N ALA A 93 3.43 22.33 -2.10
CA ALA A 93 2.81 21.80 -0.89
C ALA A 93 3.81 21.06 0.00
N THR A 94 4.67 20.19 -0.54
CA THR A 94 5.68 19.48 0.26
C THR A 94 6.72 20.43 0.84
N LEU A 95 7.13 21.47 0.11
CA LEU A 95 8.06 22.47 0.61
C LEU A 95 7.49 23.22 1.83
N VAL A 96 6.21 23.58 1.80
CA VAL A 96 5.54 24.21 2.95
C VAL A 96 5.56 23.27 4.16
N VAL A 97 5.23 21.99 3.97
CA VAL A 97 5.25 20.99 5.06
C VAL A 97 6.66 20.83 5.65
N VAL A 98 7.70 20.78 4.80
CA VAL A 98 9.10 20.69 5.24
C VAL A 98 9.49 21.90 6.10
N ILE A 99 9.12 23.11 5.67
CA ILE A 99 9.40 24.33 6.44
C ILE A 99 8.68 24.27 7.80
N MET A 100 7.39 23.90 7.81
CA MET A 100 6.62 23.78 9.06
C MET A 100 7.20 22.72 10.00
N ALA A 101 7.69 21.60 9.46
CA ALA A 101 8.35 20.55 10.23
C ALA A 101 9.67 21.04 10.84
N ILE A 102 10.48 21.80 10.09
CA ILE A 102 11.72 22.41 10.60
C ILE A 102 11.42 23.39 11.74
N VAL A 103 10.44 24.27 11.55
CA VAL A 103 10.03 25.23 12.60
C VAL A 103 9.58 24.49 13.85
N SER A 104 8.73 23.47 13.69
CA SER A 104 8.24 22.66 14.81
C SER A 104 9.38 21.94 15.53
N ALA A 105 10.33 21.37 14.78
CA ALA A 105 11.49 20.68 15.34
C ALA A 105 12.42 21.64 16.11
N LEU A 106 12.61 22.87 15.61
CA LEU A 106 13.38 23.88 16.33
C LEU A 106 12.71 24.29 17.64
N ILE A 107 11.40 24.53 17.63
CA ILE A 107 10.65 24.87 18.84
C ILE A 107 10.76 23.74 19.85
N LEU A 108 10.39 22.51 19.45
CA LEU A 108 10.45 21.34 20.32
C LEU A 108 11.87 21.08 20.84
N GLY A 109 12.89 21.19 19.97
CA GLY A 109 14.28 21.00 20.39
C GLY A 109 14.75 22.03 21.42
N VAL A 110 14.30 23.29 21.33
CA VAL A 110 14.57 24.30 22.37
C VAL A 110 13.86 23.93 23.68
N PHE A 111 12.60 23.49 23.61
CA PHE A 111 11.89 23.02 24.80
C PHE A 111 12.63 21.85 25.44
N ASP A 112 12.98 20.82 24.66
CA ASP A 112 13.71 19.64 25.14
C ASP A 112 15.04 20.02 25.81
N PHE A 113 15.78 20.98 25.24
CA PHE A 113 17.03 21.48 25.82
C PHE A 113 16.81 22.20 27.16
N VAL A 114 15.80 23.08 27.23
CA VAL A 114 15.47 23.81 28.47
C VAL A 114 15.03 22.85 29.56
N TRP A 115 14.21 21.85 29.22
CA TRP A 115 13.78 20.81 30.16
C TRP A 115 14.95 19.97 30.65
N ALA A 116 15.86 19.56 29.76
CA ALA A 116 17.04 18.79 30.15
C ALA A 116 17.89 19.54 31.19
N GLN A 117 18.16 20.83 30.96
CA GLN A 117 18.91 21.67 31.88
C GLN A 117 18.17 21.91 33.21
N LEU A 118 16.85 22.15 33.17
CA LEU A 118 16.04 22.28 34.39
C LEU A 118 16.05 21.01 35.23
N THR A 119 15.90 19.84 34.60
CA THR A 119 15.92 18.57 35.33
C THR A 119 17.28 18.25 35.93
N GLU A 120 18.37 18.61 35.25
CA GLU A 120 19.73 18.46 35.76
C GLU A 120 19.98 19.34 37.00
N VAL A 121 19.47 20.57 37.02
CA VAL A 121 19.60 21.47 38.20
C VAL A 121 18.74 21.01 39.39
N VAL A 122 17.60 20.35 39.14
CA VAL A 122 16.67 19.94 40.21
C VAL A 122 17.04 18.57 40.80
N TYR A 123 17.50 17.62 39.98
CA TYR A 123 17.84 16.27 40.41
C TYR A 123 19.35 16.00 40.54
N GLY A 124 20.19 16.90 40.04
CA GLY A 124 21.64 16.91 40.26
C GLY A 124 22.02 17.75 41.48
#